data_AF-A0A2G9T6N1-F1
#
_entry.id   AF-A0A2G9T6N1-F1
#
_cell.length_a   1.000
_cell.length_b   1.000
_cell.length_c   1.000
_cell.angle_alpha   90.00
_cell.angle_beta   90.00
_cell.angle_gamma   90.00
#
_symmetry.space_group_name_H-M   'P 1'
#
loop_
_entity.id
_entity.type
_entity.pdbx_description
1 polymer ?
#
loop_
_entity_poly.entity_id
_entity_poly.type
_entity_poly.pdbx_seq_one_letter_code
_entity_poly.pdbx_strand_id
1 'polypeptide(L)'
;FDRAVHRLYADPGHISSNQLADRLFQRLYWAFRAVQFKIFYKNEELDVEDLSDRGEVAVRPPSLDELVKKTRFNRRWLKYMYAKFKNECPTGRMNESEFRHVFSSIIAPERATDQYFSRLFLAFSADDKKALTFQ
;
A
#
# COMPACT_ATOMS: atom_id res chain seq x y z
N PHE A 1 -9.64 12.04 5.14
CA PHE A 1 -8.61 11.31 5.89
C PHE A 1 -8.94 11.37 7.36
N ASP A 2 -9.44 10.24 7.85
CA ASP A 2 -10.56 10.14 8.77
C ASP A 2 -10.25 10.41 10.24
N ARG A 3 -11.08 11.27 10.83
CA ARG A 3 -11.29 11.41 12.28
C ARG A 3 -11.68 10.09 12.96
N ALA A 4 -12.10 9.08 12.20
CA ALA A 4 -12.40 7.73 12.66
C ALA A 4 -11.14 6.89 12.92
N VAL A 5 -10.05 7.08 12.16
CA VAL A 5 -8.79 6.35 12.36
C VAL A 5 -8.14 6.80 13.66
N HIS A 6 -8.15 8.11 13.96
CA HIS A 6 -7.63 8.64 15.22
C HIS A 6 -8.42 8.17 16.47
N ARG A 7 -9.68 7.74 16.29
CA ARG A 7 -10.52 7.18 17.37
C ARG A 7 -10.13 5.73 17.71
N LEU A 8 -9.50 5.01 16.78
CA LEU A 8 -8.93 3.67 17.00
C LEU A 8 -7.53 3.71 17.66
N TYR A 9 -6.94 4.91 17.77
CA TYR A 9 -5.70 5.20 18.50
C TYR A 9 -5.95 5.88 19.85
N ALA A 10 -7.21 5.92 20.32
CA ALA A 10 -7.50 6.42 21.66
C ALA A 10 -6.90 5.49 22.72
N ASP A 11 -6.31 6.08 23.76
CA ASP A 11 -5.81 5.36 24.94
C ASP A 11 -6.87 4.37 25.46
N PRO A 12 -6.46 3.18 25.93
CA PRO A 12 -7.39 2.24 26.53
C PRO A 12 -8.10 2.95 27.69
N GLY A 13 -9.41 3.17 27.54
CA GLY A 13 -10.22 3.73 28.62
C GLY A 13 -10.13 2.84 29.86
N HIS A 14 -10.21 3.46 31.03
CA HIS A 14 -10.11 2.77 32.32
C HIS A 14 -11.30 1.81 32.51
N ILE A 15 -11.06 0.50 32.40
CA ILE A 15 -12.13 -0.52 32.37
C ILE A 15 -12.63 -0.87 33.78
N SER A 16 -11.80 -0.70 34.82
CA SER A 16 -12.05 -1.32 36.13
C SER A 16 -11.51 -0.49 37.31
N SER A 17 -12.33 -0.33 38.36
CA SER A 17 -11.99 0.35 39.64
C SER A 17 -10.75 -0.22 40.38
N ASN A 18 -10.25 -1.38 39.96
CA ASN A 18 -9.09 -2.04 40.57
C ASN A 18 -7.78 -1.66 39.86
N GLN A 19 -6.96 -0.80 40.48
CA GLN A 19 -5.69 -0.26 39.93
C GLN A 19 -4.64 -1.29 39.46
N LEU A 20 -4.72 -2.53 39.94
CA LEU A 20 -3.82 -3.61 39.50
C LEU A 20 -4.30 -4.25 38.19
N ALA A 21 -5.62 -4.42 38.05
CA ALA A 21 -6.21 -4.96 36.83
C ALA A 21 -5.99 -3.98 35.68
N ASP A 22 -6.19 -2.68 35.89
CA ASP A 22 -6.00 -1.66 34.86
C ASP A 22 -4.55 -1.61 34.34
N ARG A 23 -3.57 -1.71 35.26
CA ARG A 23 -2.14 -1.81 34.87
C ARG A 23 -1.81 -3.07 34.08
N LEU A 24 -2.44 -4.21 34.41
CA LEU A 24 -2.27 -5.45 33.66
C LEU A 24 -2.93 -5.36 32.28
N PHE A 25 -4.14 -4.80 32.20
CA PHE A 25 -4.84 -4.58 30.95
C PHE A 25 -4.07 -3.64 30.02
N GLN A 26 -3.52 -2.54 30.53
CA GLN A 26 -2.68 -1.65 29.73
C GLN A 26 -1.44 -2.37 29.20
N ARG A 27 -0.73 -3.14 30.04
CA ARG A 27 0.46 -3.90 29.61
C ARG A 27 0.11 -4.96 28.57
N LEU A 28 -0.98 -5.69 28.77
CA LEU A 28 -1.46 -6.70 27.82
C LEU A 28 -1.96 -6.07 26.53
N TYR A 29 -2.65 -4.93 26.60
CA TYR A 29 -3.12 -4.17 25.45
C TYR A 29 -1.94 -3.66 24.61
N TRP A 30 -0.93 -3.06 25.23
CA TRP A 30 0.28 -2.60 24.53
C TRP A 30 1.10 -3.76 23.97
N ALA A 31 1.21 -4.88 24.70
CA ALA A 31 1.87 -6.08 24.20
C ALA A 31 1.12 -6.68 23.01
N PHE A 32 -0.20 -6.80 23.11
CA PHE A 32 -1.05 -7.30 22.03
C PHE A 32 -1.04 -6.37 20.82
N ARG A 33 -1.04 -5.04 21.03
CA ARG A 33 -0.86 -4.05 19.96
C ARG A 33 0.50 -4.16 19.30
N ALA A 34 1.58 -4.29 20.08
CA ALA A 34 2.92 -4.50 19.52
C ALA A 34 3.00 -5.80 18.71
N VAL A 35 2.33 -6.86 19.17
CA VAL A 35 2.20 -8.13 18.46
C VAL A 35 1.34 -7.98 17.21
N GLN A 36 0.23 -7.25 17.24
CA GLN A 36 -0.60 -6.97 16.07
C GLN A 36 0.18 -6.20 15.00
N PHE A 37 0.92 -5.14 15.39
CA PHE A 37 1.81 -4.43 14.47
C PHE A 37 2.90 -5.35 13.94
N LYS A 38 3.51 -6.18 14.80
CA LYS A 38 4.55 -7.11 14.38
C LYS A 38 4.02 -8.18 13.43
N ILE A 39 2.84 -8.76 13.67
CA ILE A 39 2.25 -9.78 12.78
C ILE A 39 1.82 -9.14 11.46
N PHE A 40 1.14 -7.99 11.51
CA PHE A 40 0.63 -7.32 10.30
C PHE A 40 1.75 -6.71 9.43
N TYR A 41 2.88 -6.28 10.03
CA TYR A 41 4.02 -5.70 9.30
C TYR A 41 5.23 -6.64 9.11
N LYS A 42 5.30 -7.79 9.80
CA LYS A 42 6.37 -8.79 9.63
C LYS A 42 6.00 -9.92 8.66
N ASN A 43 4.76 -10.00 8.19
CA ASN A 43 4.35 -10.92 7.10
C ASN A 43 4.85 -10.48 5.71
N GLU A 44 6.01 -9.83 5.64
CA GLU A 44 6.58 -9.25 4.43
C GLU A 44 8.03 -9.71 4.20
N GLU A 45 8.34 -10.94 4.63
CA GLU A 45 9.13 -11.81 3.76
C GLU A 45 8.18 -12.29 2.65
N LEU A 46 7.74 -11.36 1.81
CA LEU A 46 7.12 -11.69 0.53
C LEU A 46 8.23 -12.33 -0.29
N ASP A 47 8.21 -13.67 -0.34
CA ASP A 47 8.92 -14.49 -1.32
C ASP A 47 8.45 -14.05 -2.70
N VAL A 48 9.10 -13.01 -3.22
CA VAL A 48 8.92 -12.46 -4.57
C VAL A 48 9.28 -13.47 -5.65
N GLU A 49 9.89 -14.60 -5.29
CA GLU A 49 10.11 -15.72 -6.20
C GLU A 49 8.80 -16.48 -6.49
N ASP A 50 7.88 -16.62 -5.53
CA ASP A 50 6.61 -17.35 -5.72
C ASP A 50 5.56 -16.56 -6.52
N LEU A 51 5.66 -15.21 -6.54
CA LEU A 51 4.82 -14.37 -7.40
C LEU A 51 5.25 -14.39 -8.88
N SER A 52 6.44 -14.91 -9.18
CA SER A 52 6.94 -15.05 -10.55
C SER A 52 6.36 -16.25 -11.28
N ASP A 53 5.78 -17.23 -10.57
CA ASP A 53 5.43 -18.55 -11.13
C ASP A 53 3.93 -18.73 -11.45
N ARG A 54 3.10 -17.73 -11.14
CA ARG A 54 1.70 -17.72 -11.59
C ARG A 54 1.63 -17.25 -13.03
N GLY A 55 1.83 -18.20 -13.93
CA GLY A 55 1.85 -18.02 -15.38
C GLY A 55 0.58 -17.39 -15.95
N GLU A 56 0.56 -16.06 -16.03
CA GLU A 56 -0.33 -15.32 -16.92
C GLU A 56 0.47 -14.14 -17.49
N VAL A 57 0.77 -14.22 -18.79
CA VAL A 57 1.43 -13.23 -19.68
C VAL A 57 1.71 -11.87 -19.01
N ALA A 58 2.71 -11.84 -18.13
CA ALA A 58 3.03 -10.66 -17.33
C ALA A 58 4.20 -9.91 -17.96
N VAL A 59 4.14 -8.57 -17.94
CA VAL A 59 5.31 -7.72 -18.19
C VAL A 59 6.40 -8.17 -17.21
N ARG A 60 7.55 -8.62 -17.75
CA ARG A 60 8.70 -9.04 -16.94
C ARG A 60 9.04 -7.91 -15.96
N PRO A 61 9.07 -8.15 -14.64
CA PRO A 61 9.34 -7.09 -13.69
C PRO A 61 10.74 -6.51 -13.97
N PRO A 62 10.89 -5.17 -13.95
CA PRO A 62 12.19 -4.53 -14.06
C PRO A 62 13.09 -4.98 -12.91
N SER A 63 14.40 -4.99 -13.14
CA SER A 63 15.33 -5.46 -12.12
C SER A 63 15.25 -4.55 -10.89
N LEU A 64 15.19 -5.15 -9.70
CA LEU A 64 15.05 -4.41 -8.45
C LEU A 64 16.24 -3.46 -8.24
N ASP A 65 17.43 -3.85 -8.69
CA ASP A 65 18.64 -3.02 -8.63
C ASP A 65 18.54 -1.75 -9.49
N GLU A 66 17.99 -1.86 -10.71
CA GLU A 66 17.73 -0.69 -11.55
C GLU A 66 16.69 0.24 -10.93
N LEU A 67 15.61 -0.32 -10.38
CA LEU A 67 14.56 0.47 -9.71
C LEU A 67 15.12 1.21 -8.49
N VAL A 68 15.95 0.55 -7.67
CA VAL A 68 16.63 1.20 -6.53
C VAL A 68 17.53 2.32 -7.03
N LYS A 69 18.29 2.10 -8.11
CA LYS A 69 19.19 3.12 -8.66
C LYS A 69 18.44 4.33 -9.23
N LYS A 70 17.32 4.09 -9.93
CA LYS A 70 16.50 5.13 -10.58
C LYS A 70 15.69 5.94 -9.56
N THR A 71 15.05 5.28 -8.61
CA THR A 71 14.09 5.90 -7.68
C THR A 71 14.70 6.28 -6.33
N ARG A 72 15.84 5.68 -5.97
CA ARG A 72 16.47 5.76 -4.63
C ARG A 72 15.59 5.24 -3.49
N PHE A 73 14.51 4.53 -3.80
CA PHE A 73 13.74 3.83 -2.78
C PHE A 73 14.45 2.56 -2.32
N ASN A 74 14.20 2.16 -1.08
CA ASN A 74 14.74 0.92 -0.56
C ASN A 74 14.06 -0.29 -1.22
N ARG A 75 14.78 -1.42 -1.27
CA ARG A 75 14.33 -2.67 -1.90
C ARG A 75 12.97 -3.16 -1.36
N ARG A 76 12.77 -3.05 -0.06
CA ARG A 76 11.56 -3.53 0.62
C ARG A 76 10.34 -2.72 0.21
N TRP A 77 10.45 -1.40 0.16
CA TRP A 77 9.41 -0.49 -0.29
C TRP A 77 9.05 -0.73 -1.75
N LEU A 78 10.04 -0.93 -2.62
CA LEU A 78 9.78 -1.25 -4.02
C LEU A 78 9.01 -2.58 -4.17
N LYS A 79 9.36 -3.61 -3.38
CA LYS A 79 8.61 -4.88 -3.35
C LYS A 79 7.17 -4.69 -2.84
N TYR A 80 6.98 -3.96 -1.75
CA TYR A 80 5.66 -3.61 -1.22
C TYR A 80 4.79 -2.92 -2.28
N MET A 81 5.35 -1.89 -2.92
CA MET A 81 4.66 -1.13 -3.95
C MET A 81 4.33 -1.98 -5.17
N TYR A 82 5.23 -2.87 -5.59
CA TYR A 82 4.98 -3.79 -6.70
C TYR A 82 3.89 -4.81 -6.38
N ALA A 83 3.89 -5.37 -5.17
CA ALA A 83 2.85 -6.29 -4.72
C ALA A 83 1.48 -5.59 -4.68
N LYS A 84 1.42 -4.36 -4.16
CA LYS A 84 0.20 -3.54 -4.19
C LYS A 84 -0.25 -3.26 -5.63
N PHE A 85 0.68 -2.91 -6.51
CA PHE A 85 0.40 -2.69 -7.93
C PHE A 85 -0.17 -3.94 -8.61
N LYS A 86 0.40 -5.12 -8.36
CA LYS A 86 -0.08 -6.40 -8.91
C LYS A 86 -1.45 -6.82 -8.35
N ASN A 87 -1.77 -6.45 -7.11
CA ASN A 87 -3.10 -6.69 -6.54
C ASN A 87 -4.18 -5.86 -7.23
N GLU A 88 -3.88 -4.59 -7.54
CA GLU A 88 -4.82 -3.71 -8.25
C GLU A 88 -4.87 -4.02 -9.76
N CYS A 89 -3.74 -4.44 -10.34
CA CYS A 89 -3.57 -4.68 -11.77
C CYS A 89 -2.85 -6.01 -12.04
N PRO A 90 -3.56 -7.15 -12.08
CA PRO A 90 -2.95 -8.48 -12.21
C PRO A 90 -2.19 -8.65 -13.54
N THR A 91 -2.58 -7.95 -14.59
CA THR A 91 -1.90 -7.93 -15.90
C THR A 91 -0.54 -7.23 -15.88
N GLY A 92 -0.25 -6.42 -14.85
CA GLY A 92 0.92 -5.55 -14.79
C GLY A 92 0.83 -4.31 -15.71
N ARG A 93 -0.34 -4.07 -16.32
CA ARG A 93 -0.65 -2.89 -17.13
C ARG A 93 -1.94 -2.26 -16.62
N MET A 94 -1.87 -1.01 -16.19
CA MET A 94 -3.00 -0.26 -15.64
C MET A 94 -3.55 0.72 -16.67
N ASN A 95 -4.84 0.62 -16.96
CA ASN A 95 -5.56 1.51 -17.85
C ASN A 95 -5.99 2.80 -17.14
N GLU A 96 -6.45 3.81 -17.89
CA GLU A 96 -6.85 5.10 -17.32
C GLU A 96 -8.02 4.98 -16.32
N SER A 97 -8.98 4.09 -16.58
CA SER A 97 -10.13 3.85 -15.70
C SER A 97 -9.70 3.25 -14.36
N GLU A 98 -8.79 2.27 -14.38
CA GLU A 98 -8.22 1.63 -13.19
C GLU A 98 -7.36 2.62 -12.40
N PHE A 99 -6.52 3.39 -13.10
CA PHE A 99 -5.72 4.46 -12.49
C PHE A 99 -6.60 5.47 -11.77
N ARG A 100 -7.69 5.93 -12.40
CA ARG A 100 -8.65 6.84 -11.79
C ARG A 100 -9.28 6.22 -10.55
N HIS A 101 -9.68 4.95 -10.60
CA HIS A 101 -10.27 4.25 -9.46
C HIS A 101 -9.32 4.27 -8.25
N VAL A 102 -8.07 3.84 -8.44
CA VAL A 102 -7.06 3.77 -7.36
C VAL A 102 -6.79 5.16 -6.77
N PHE A 103 -6.58 6.17 -7.62
CA PHE A 103 -6.20 7.51 -7.17
C PHE A 103 -7.38 8.36 -6.66
N SER A 104 -8.62 8.05 -7.05
CA SER A 104 -9.80 8.77 -6.57
C SER A 104 -9.97 8.72 -5.05
N SER A 105 -9.50 7.64 -4.40
CA SER A 105 -9.55 7.49 -2.93
C SER A 105 -8.52 8.38 -2.20
N ILE A 106 -7.47 8.83 -2.89
CA ILE A 106 -6.34 9.56 -2.31
C ILE A 106 -6.49 11.07 -2.54
N ILE A 107 -7.08 11.45 -3.67
CA ILE A 107 -7.21 12.85 -4.10
C ILE A 107 -8.49 13.45 -3.53
N ALA A 108 -8.39 14.67 -2.99
CA ALA A 108 -9.56 15.39 -2.49
C ALA A 108 -10.62 15.54 -3.61
N PRO A 109 -11.91 15.29 -3.32
CA PRO A 109 -12.96 15.24 -4.35
C PRO A 109 -13.06 16.53 -5.17
N GLU A 110 -12.78 17.69 -4.57
CA GLU A 110 -12.76 18.99 -5.26
C GLU A 110 -11.67 19.10 -6.35
N ARG A 111 -10.61 18.28 -6.26
CA ARG A 111 -9.47 18.28 -7.19
C ARG A 111 -9.49 17.09 -8.16
N ALA A 112 -10.38 16.14 -7.92
CA ALA A 112 -10.49 14.88 -8.64
C ALA A 112 -11.35 15.02 -9.91
N THR A 113 -11.04 16.00 -10.76
CA THR A 113 -11.77 16.19 -12.02
C THR A 113 -11.31 15.20 -13.09
N ASP A 114 -12.19 14.84 -14.01
CA ASP A 114 -11.89 13.93 -15.11
C ASP A 114 -10.67 14.38 -15.91
N GLN A 115 -10.61 15.67 -16.23
CA GLN A 115 -9.50 16.26 -16.98
C GLN A 115 -8.19 16.22 -16.19
N TYR A 116 -8.23 16.34 -14.85
CA TYR A 116 -7.06 16.19 -14.01
C TYR A 116 -6.51 14.76 -14.08
N PHE A 117 -7.37 13.74 -13.96
CA PHE A 117 -6.95 12.34 -14.06
C PHE A 117 -6.39 12.00 -15.44
N SER A 118 -7.01 12.47 -16.52
CA SER A 118 -6.50 12.22 -17.87
C SER A 118 -5.12 12.86 -18.08
N ARG A 119 -4.90 14.08 -17.58
CA ARG A 119 -3.57 14.73 -17.65
C ARG A 119 -2.54 13.99 -16.80
N LEU A 120 -2.92 13.57 -15.60
CA LEU A 120 -2.04 12.85 -14.69
C LEU A 120 -1.66 11.48 -15.25
N PHE A 121 -2.63 10.75 -15.80
CA PHE A 121 -2.40 9.48 -16.49
C PHE A 121 -1.43 9.66 -17.67
N LEU A 122 -1.66 10.67 -18.51
CA LEU A 122 -0.77 10.99 -19.63
C LEU A 122 0.65 11.33 -19.17
N ALA A 123 0.81 12.05 -18.06
CA ALA A 123 2.12 12.41 -17.51
C ALA A 123 2.91 11.21 -16.99
N PHE A 124 2.23 10.18 -16.49
CA PHE A 124 2.87 8.95 -16.02
C PHE A 124 3.00 7.88 -17.11
N SER A 125 2.18 7.94 -18.16
CA SER A 125 2.22 6.98 -19.24
C SER A 125 3.49 7.13 -20.07
N ALA A 126 4.15 6.00 -20.35
CA ALA A 126 5.30 5.94 -21.24
C ALA A 126 4.85 6.13 -22.72
N ASP A 127 5.73 5.80 -23.67
CA ASP A 127 5.58 6.09 -25.10
C ASP A 127 4.24 5.66 -25.72
N ASP A 128 3.61 4.63 -25.16
CA ASP A 128 2.37 4.04 -25.64
C ASP A 128 1.13 4.89 -25.34
N LYS A 129 1.17 5.77 -24.33
CA LYS A 129 0.05 6.56 -23.76
C LYS A 129 -1.26 5.80 -23.48
N LYS A 130 -1.22 4.47 -23.50
CA LYS A 130 -2.39 3.59 -23.38
C LYS A 130 -2.44 2.86 -22.05
N ALA A 131 -1.29 2.64 -21.42
CA ALA A 131 -1.20 1.91 -20.17
C ALA A 131 -0.03 2.41 -19.31
N LEU A 132 -0.19 2.27 -18.01
CA LEU A 132 0.86 2.47 -17.01
C LEU A 132 1.46 1.13 -16.62
N THR A 133 2.78 1.09 -16.51
CA THR A 133 3.51 -0.03 -15.92
C THR A 133 4.16 0.42 -14.61
N PHE A 134 4.79 -0.50 -13.88
CA PHE A 134 5.37 -0.20 -12.57
C PHE A 134 6.65 0.67 -12.61
N GLN A 135 7.31 0.79 -13.77
CA GLN A 135 8.66 1.38 -13.92
C GLN A 135 8.66 2.91 -14.08
#